data_AF-A0A2V6Z783-F1
#
_entry.id   AF-A0A2V6Z783-F1
#
_cell.length_a   1.000
_cell.length_b   1.000
_cell.length_c   1.000
_cell.angle_alpha   90.00
_cell.angle_beta   90.00
_cell.angle_gamma   90.00
#
_symmetry.space_group_name_H-M   'P 1'
#
loop_
_entity.id
_entity.type
_entity.pdbx_description
1 polymer ?
#
loop_
_entity_poly.entity_id
_entity_poly.type
_entity_poly.pdbx_seq_one_letter_code
_entity_poly.pdbx_strand_id
1 'polypeptide(L)'
;MVALPRDTATLRSQLRDLIAILALPAVWSGRDLADIPEAVLEVLSSMLRLDLAYIRAADQTGSGPLETVRVRGRPDLGSRGREIAGPLAQETTEPDASQALVLPDPATGEPLRATRIALGLPGRTGVVIAASRRSSFPTPFERFLLQSIITQAEVALRNAALMTALHHALDCEQV
;
A
#
# COMPACT_ATOMS: atom_id res chain seq x y z
N MET A 1 -10.95 -36.52 16.40
CA MET A 1 -9.61 -36.17 15.89
C MET A 1 -9.43 -34.67 16.09
N VAL A 2 -8.81 -34.26 17.21
CA VAL A 2 -8.70 -32.85 17.62
C VAL A 2 -7.42 -32.26 17.01
N ALA A 3 -7.55 -31.40 16.00
CA ALA A 3 -6.44 -30.65 15.43
C ALA A 3 -6.26 -29.32 16.19
N LEU A 4 -5.58 -29.31 17.34
CA LEU A 4 -5.24 -28.07 18.05
C LEU A 4 -3.85 -28.21 18.69
N PRO A 5 -2.81 -27.64 18.04
CA PRO A 5 -2.23 -26.37 18.55
C PRO A 5 -1.83 -25.35 17.46
N ARG A 6 -1.81 -25.73 16.17
CA ARG A 6 -1.41 -24.82 15.08
C ARG A 6 -2.50 -23.80 14.72
N ASP A 7 -3.75 -24.19 14.83
CA ASP A 7 -4.89 -23.34 14.47
C ASP A 7 -5.04 -22.17 15.45
N THR A 8 -4.81 -22.40 16.75
CA THR A 8 -4.89 -21.33 17.76
C THR A 8 -3.73 -20.36 17.68
N ALA A 9 -2.52 -20.82 17.39
CA ALA A 9 -1.36 -19.96 17.16
C ALA A 9 -1.52 -19.12 15.89
N THR A 10 -2.00 -19.74 14.81
CA THR A 10 -2.29 -19.05 13.54
C THR A 10 -3.37 -18.00 13.74
N LEU A 11 -4.49 -18.36 14.36
CA LEU A 11 -5.59 -17.43 14.63
C LEU A 11 -5.15 -16.26 15.51
N ARG A 12 -4.34 -16.53 16.55
CA ARG A 12 -3.78 -15.46 17.40
C ARG A 12 -2.89 -14.51 16.61
N SER A 13 -2.05 -15.02 15.71
CA SER A 13 -1.26 -14.16 14.84
C SER A 13 -2.16 -13.32 13.95
N GLN A 14 -3.15 -13.93 13.30
CA GLN A 14 -4.09 -13.23 12.42
C GLN A 14 -4.88 -12.13 13.15
N LEU A 15 -5.34 -12.41 14.37
CA LEU A 15 -6.01 -11.42 15.21
C LEU A 15 -5.08 -10.28 15.63
N ARG A 16 -3.82 -10.58 15.97
CA ARG A 16 -2.83 -9.55 16.28
C ARG A 16 -2.55 -8.66 15.07
N ASP A 17 -2.40 -9.26 13.89
CA ASP A 17 -2.15 -8.52 12.64
C ASP A 17 -3.35 -7.61 12.34
N LEU A 18 -4.58 -8.08 12.57
CA LEU A 18 -5.79 -7.28 12.46
C LEU A 18 -5.84 -6.11 13.44
N ILE A 19 -5.54 -6.35 14.72
CA ILE A 19 -5.51 -5.29 15.73
C ILE A 19 -4.45 -4.23 15.36
N ALA A 20 -3.28 -4.66 14.88
CA ALA A 20 -2.23 -3.77 14.42
C ALA A 20 -2.71 -2.92 13.22
N ILE A 21 -3.43 -3.52 12.27
CA ILE A 21 -4.01 -2.79 11.13
C ILE A 21 -5.01 -1.74 11.59
N LEU A 22 -5.89 -2.07 12.54
CA LEU A 22 -6.90 -1.13 13.04
C LEU A 22 -6.28 0.08 13.77
N ALA A 23 -5.04 -0.04 14.25
CA ALA A 23 -4.31 1.08 14.86
C ALA A 23 -3.61 1.97 13.82
N LEU A 24 -3.46 1.54 12.56
CA LEU A 24 -2.71 2.27 11.53
C LEU A 24 -3.20 3.69 11.26
N PRO A 25 -4.53 3.99 11.21
CA PRO A 25 -4.98 5.36 11.01
C PRO A 25 -4.44 6.32 12.07
N ALA A 26 -4.36 5.88 13.33
CA ALA A 26 -3.82 6.69 14.42
C ALA A 26 -2.30 6.87 14.30
N VAL A 27 -1.58 5.85 13.82
CA VAL A 27 -0.12 5.93 13.57
C VAL A 27 0.21 6.87 12.41
N TRP A 28 -0.66 6.96 11.42
CA TRP A 28 -0.53 7.90 10.30
C TRP A 28 -1.18 9.26 10.58
N SER A 29 -1.95 9.39 11.66
CA SER A 29 -2.56 10.66 12.06
C SER A 29 -1.48 11.68 12.41
N GLY A 30 -1.56 12.86 11.80
CA GLY A 30 -0.58 13.94 11.98
C GLY A 30 0.65 13.88 11.06
N ARG A 31 0.74 12.87 10.17
CA ARG A 31 1.73 12.89 9.07
C ARG A 31 1.26 13.80 7.95
N ASP A 32 2.22 14.40 7.25
CA ASP A 32 1.92 15.13 6.04
C ASP A 32 1.38 14.18 4.96
N LEU A 33 0.51 14.73 4.11
CA LEU A 33 -0.15 13.99 3.04
C LEU A 33 0.85 13.32 2.08
N ALA A 34 2.05 13.89 1.95
CA ALA A 34 3.16 13.34 1.17
C ALA A 34 3.87 12.14 1.84
N ASP A 35 3.80 12.01 3.15
CA ASP A 35 4.50 10.94 3.90
C ASP A 35 3.65 9.67 4.04
N ILE A 36 2.33 9.79 3.93
CA ILE A 36 1.41 8.66 4.10
C ILE A 36 1.70 7.53 3.10
N PRO A 37 1.89 7.76 1.79
CA PRO A 37 2.17 6.69 0.83
C PRO A 37 3.43 5.87 1.17
N GLU A 38 4.48 6.55 1.64
CA GLU A 38 5.72 5.89 2.07
C GLU A 38 5.47 5.02 3.31
N ALA A 39 4.76 5.55 4.31
CA ALA A 39 4.41 4.80 5.52
C ALA A 39 3.51 3.57 5.22
N VAL A 40 2.59 3.69 4.26
CA VAL A 40 1.77 2.57 3.77
C VAL A 40 2.65 1.48 3.17
N LEU A 41 3.59 1.84 2.29
CA LEU A 41 4.51 0.86 1.70
C LEU A 41 5.41 0.20 2.75
N GLU A 42 5.81 0.91 3.81
CA GLU A 42 6.59 0.36 4.91
C GLU A 42 5.84 -0.78 5.63
N VAL A 43 4.58 -0.50 5.99
CA VAL A 43 3.71 -1.46 6.68
C VAL A 43 3.40 -2.65 5.78
N LEU A 44 3.05 -2.42 4.52
CA LEU A 44 2.80 -3.49 3.55
C LEU A 44 4.04 -4.37 3.36
N SER A 45 5.21 -3.75 3.17
CA SER A 45 6.46 -4.48 2.91
C SER A 45 6.88 -5.33 4.11
N SER A 46 6.71 -4.81 5.33
CA SER A 46 7.05 -5.51 6.57
C SER A 46 6.07 -6.64 6.90
N MET A 47 4.75 -6.36 6.90
CA MET A 47 3.72 -7.35 7.25
C MET A 47 3.61 -8.49 6.24
N LEU A 48 3.72 -8.18 4.94
CA LEU A 48 3.51 -9.16 3.87
C LEU A 48 4.81 -9.67 3.27
N ARG A 49 5.95 -9.22 3.79
CA ARG A 49 7.31 -9.60 3.35
C ARG A 49 7.50 -9.39 1.85
N LEU A 50 7.00 -8.27 1.33
CA LEU A 50 7.05 -7.95 -0.10
C LEU A 50 8.50 -7.79 -0.56
N ASP A 51 8.75 -8.19 -1.80
CA ASP A 51 10.04 -8.04 -2.47
C ASP A 51 10.08 -6.71 -3.23
N LEU A 52 8.94 -6.29 -3.78
CA LEU A 52 8.71 -4.97 -4.37
C LEU A 52 7.32 -4.49 -3.95
N ALA A 53 7.23 -3.22 -3.56
CA ALA A 53 5.98 -2.53 -3.32
C ALA A 53 6.02 -1.16 -3.98
N TYR A 54 4.93 -0.76 -4.62
CA TYR A 54 4.83 0.50 -5.35
C TYR A 54 3.47 1.12 -5.07
N ILE A 55 3.44 2.45 -4.92
CA ILE A 55 2.24 3.24 -4.73
C ILE A 55 2.29 4.45 -5.67
N ARG A 56 1.20 4.65 -6.40
CA ARG A 56 0.90 5.89 -7.12
C ARG A 56 -0.32 6.49 -6.47
N ALA A 57 -0.12 7.49 -5.62
CA ALA A 57 -1.21 8.25 -5.03
C ALA A 57 -1.70 9.30 -6.05
N ALA A 58 -3.01 9.48 -6.13
CA ALA A 58 -3.60 10.53 -6.95
C ALA A 58 -3.13 11.91 -6.46
N ASP A 59 -3.00 12.85 -7.41
CA ASP A 59 -2.60 14.22 -7.09
C ASP A 59 -3.62 14.87 -6.15
N GLN A 60 -3.13 15.38 -5.03
CA GLN A 60 -3.95 16.06 -4.03
C GLN A 60 -3.70 17.57 -3.96
N THR A 61 -2.57 18.05 -4.50
CA THR A 61 -2.06 19.42 -4.34
C THR A 61 -1.87 20.16 -5.67
N GLY A 62 -2.12 19.51 -6.81
CA GLY A 62 -1.87 20.07 -8.15
C GLY A 62 -0.43 19.93 -8.62
N SER A 63 0.41 19.22 -7.85
CA SER A 63 1.85 19.02 -8.12
C SER A 63 2.14 17.74 -8.93
N GLY A 64 1.10 17.03 -9.37
CA GLY A 64 1.19 15.73 -10.01
C GLY A 64 1.01 14.55 -9.05
N PRO A 65 0.82 13.33 -9.57
CA PRO A 65 0.67 12.13 -8.75
C PRO A 65 1.96 11.84 -7.97
N LEU A 66 1.83 11.49 -6.70
CA LEU A 66 2.96 11.11 -5.86
C LEU A 66 3.26 9.62 -6.06
N GLU A 67 4.46 9.32 -6.54
CA GLU A 67 4.90 7.95 -6.80
C GLU A 67 6.02 7.53 -5.87
N THR A 68 5.79 6.47 -5.11
CA THR A 68 6.75 5.94 -4.15
C THR A 68 6.92 4.43 -4.37
N VAL A 69 8.13 3.94 -4.11
CA VAL A 69 8.51 2.56 -4.41
C VAL A 69 9.50 2.05 -3.37
N ARG A 70 9.34 0.78 -2.99
CA ARG A 70 10.22 0.09 -2.07
C ARG A 70 10.63 -1.27 -2.64
N VAL A 71 11.93 -1.50 -2.66
CA VAL A 71 12.54 -2.80 -3.00
C VAL A 71 13.19 -3.36 -1.75
N ARG A 72 12.90 -4.63 -1.41
CA ARG A 72 13.30 -5.21 -0.12
C ARG A 72 14.82 -5.20 0.04
N GLY A 73 15.29 -4.46 1.05
CA GLY A 73 16.71 -4.37 1.41
C GLY A 73 17.59 -3.65 0.38
N ARG A 74 17.00 -3.00 -0.63
CA ARG A 74 17.71 -2.39 -1.76
C ARG A 74 17.11 -1.03 -2.14
N PRO A 75 17.25 0.00 -1.28
CA PRO A 75 16.74 1.33 -1.58
C PRO A 75 17.39 1.95 -2.83
N ASP A 76 18.60 1.52 -3.18
CA ASP A 76 19.32 1.89 -4.40
C ASP A 76 18.57 1.52 -5.69
N LEU A 77 17.69 0.52 -5.63
CA LEU A 77 16.92 0.02 -6.79
C LEU A 77 15.55 0.66 -6.95
N GLY A 78 15.25 1.73 -6.21
CA GLY A 78 13.96 2.41 -6.27
C GLY A 78 13.56 2.84 -7.69
N SER A 79 14.46 3.51 -8.43
CA SER A 79 14.20 3.94 -9.81
C SER A 79 13.81 2.76 -10.72
N ARG A 80 14.57 1.67 -10.66
CA ARG A 80 14.30 0.45 -11.44
C ARG A 80 12.99 -0.22 -11.02
N GLY A 81 12.67 -0.24 -9.74
CA GLY A 81 11.38 -0.70 -9.23
C GLY A 81 10.22 0.12 -9.80
N ARG A 82 10.38 1.45 -9.91
CA ARG A 82 9.40 2.35 -10.52
C ARG A 82 9.26 2.12 -12.02
N GLU A 83 10.35 1.91 -12.75
CA GLU A 83 10.32 1.58 -14.18
C GLU A 83 9.54 0.29 -14.46
N ILE A 84 9.65 -0.70 -13.57
CA ILE A 84 8.97 -1.99 -13.70
C ILE A 84 7.49 -1.88 -13.30
N ALA A 85 7.17 -1.22 -12.18
CA ALA A 85 5.81 -1.15 -11.64
C ALA A 85 4.95 -0.02 -12.24
N GLY A 86 5.59 1.07 -12.69
CA GLY A 86 4.93 2.26 -13.21
C GLY A 86 3.97 2.00 -14.38
N PRO A 87 4.38 1.25 -15.43
CA PRO A 87 3.48 0.91 -16.53
C PRO A 87 2.22 0.18 -16.07
N LEU A 88 2.36 -0.77 -15.13
CA LEU A 88 1.22 -1.49 -14.55
C LEU A 88 0.30 -0.57 -13.75
N ALA A 89 0.83 0.49 -13.14
CA ALA A 89 0.03 1.46 -12.39
C ALA A 89 -0.74 2.45 -13.28
N GLN A 90 -0.39 2.52 -14.57
CA GLN A 90 -1.04 3.35 -15.59
C GLN A 90 -2.04 2.58 -16.45
N GLU A 91 -2.09 1.25 -16.34
CA GLU A 91 -3.06 0.42 -17.03
C GLU A 91 -4.50 0.82 -16.68
N THR A 92 -5.32 1.03 -17.71
CA THR A 92 -6.74 1.43 -17.59
C THR A 92 -7.64 0.33 -17.04
N THR A 93 -7.15 -0.92 -16.98
CA THR A 93 -7.88 -2.02 -16.35
C THR A 93 -8.05 -1.73 -14.86
N GLU A 94 -9.29 -1.83 -14.39
CA GLU A 94 -9.64 -1.70 -12.98
C GLU A 94 -8.72 -2.57 -12.11
N PRO A 95 -8.09 -2.00 -11.07
CA PRO A 95 -7.20 -2.76 -10.19
C PRO A 95 -7.97 -3.89 -9.51
N ASP A 96 -7.55 -5.14 -9.71
CA ASP A 96 -8.12 -6.31 -9.05
C ASP A 96 -7.06 -7.02 -8.19
N ALA A 97 -7.27 -7.00 -6.87
CA ALA A 97 -6.42 -7.67 -5.89
C ALA A 97 -6.40 -9.20 -6.06
N SER A 98 -7.37 -9.76 -6.79
CA SER A 98 -7.49 -11.19 -7.09
C SER A 98 -6.69 -11.60 -8.31
N GLN A 99 -6.37 -10.66 -9.21
CA GLN A 99 -5.60 -10.94 -10.40
C GLN A 99 -4.11 -10.99 -10.07
N ALA A 100 -3.53 -12.20 -10.22
CA ALA A 100 -2.10 -12.39 -10.09
C ALA A 100 -1.40 -11.94 -11.38
N LEU A 101 -0.46 -11.02 -11.22
CA LEU A 101 0.40 -10.50 -12.28
C LEU A 101 1.82 -11.03 -12.07
N VAL A 102 2.66 -10.91 -13.09
CA VAL A 102 4.09 -11.23 -12.99
C VAL A 102 4.90 -10.03 -13.41
N LEU A 103 5.90 -9.67 -12.62
CA LEU A 103 6.85 -8.61 -12.92
C LEU A 103 8.27 -9.06 -12.56
N PRO A 104 9.30 -8.60 -13.29
CA PRO A 104 10.68 -8.96 -12.97
C PRO A 104 11.12 -8.33 -11.65
N ASP A 105 11.89 -9.08 -10.86
CA ASP A 105 12.54 -8.57 -9.65
C ASP A 105 13.58 -7.51 -10.04
N PRO A 106 13.53 -6.28 -9.50
CA PRO A 106 14.48 -5.22 -9.86
C PRO A 106 15.96 -5.58 -9.57
N ALA A 107 16.20 -6.46 -8.59
CA ALA A 107 17.54 -6.88 -8.18
C ALA A 107 18.03 -8.09 -8.99
N THR A 108 17.18 -9.08 -9.22
CA THR A 108 17.60 -10.37 -9.80
C THR A 108 17.04 -10.67 -11.19
N GLY A 109 16.02 -9.94 -11.66
CA GLY A 109 15.30 -10.23 -12.91
C GLY A 109 14.31 -11.40 -12.83
N GLU A 110 14.44 -12.26 -11.83
CA GLU A 110 13.52 -13.37 -11.55
C GLU A 110 12.04 -12.93 -11.42
N PRO A 111 11.07 -13.76 -11.82
CA PRO A 111 9.66 -13.41 -11.77
C PRO A 111 9.15 -13.24 -10.32
N LEU A 112 8.49 -12.12 -10.05
CA LEU A 112 7.71 -11.85 -8.85
C LEU A 112 6.22 -12.02 -9.14
N ARG A 113 5.49 -12.67 -8.25
CA ARG A 113 4.02 -12.65 -8.28
C ARG A 113 3.54 -11.34 -7.69
N ALA A 114 2.70 -10.62 -8.41
CA ALA A 114 2.22 -9.31 -8.05
C ALA A 114 0.70 -9.24 -8.04
N THR A 115 0.19 -8.20 -7.39
CA THR A 115 -1.23 -7.87 -7.39
C THR A 115 -1.41 -6.35 -7.42
N ARG A 116 -2.49 -5.89 -8.05
CA ARG A 116 -2.84 -4.48 -8.22
C ARG A 116 -4.08 -4.18 -7.38
N ILE A 117 -4.03 -3.10 -6.61
CA ILE A 117 -5.11 -2.72 -5.71
C ILE A 117 -5.37 -1.23 -5.88
N ALA A 118 -6.65 -0.86 -5.99
CA ALA A 118 -7.03 0.53 -6.07
C ALA A 118 -6.79 1.19 -4.72
N LEU A 119 -6.20 2.38 -4.73
CA LEU A 119 -6.10 3.27 -3.58
C LEU A 119 -6.97 4.49 -3.89
N GLY A 120 -8.22 4.46 -3.47
CA GLY A 120 -9.24 5.36 -3.98
C GLY A 120 -9.85 6.26 -2.92
N LEU A 121 -9.90 7.55 -3.24
CA LEU A 121 -10.92 8.46 -2.72
C LEU A 121 -11.91 8.74 -3.87
N PRO A 122 -13.21 9.00 -3.62
CA PRO A 122 -14.13 9.38 -4.69
C PRO A 122 -13.55 10.49 -5.59
N GLY A 123 -13.40 10.23 -6.89
CA GLY A 123 -12.84 11.15 -7.88
C GLY A 123 -11.31 11.20 -7.98
N ARG A 124 -10.58 10.42 -7.16
CA ARG A 124 -9.11 10.36 -7.12
C ARG A 124 -8.66 8.90 -7.01
N THR A 125 -8.27 8.31 -8.14
CA THR A 125 -7.86 6.90 -8.20
C THR A 125 -6.34 6.78 -8.18
N GLY A 126 -5.80 6.32 -7.06
CA GLY A 126 -4.44 5.81 -6.94
C GLY A 126 -4.38 4.29 -7.14
N VAL A 127 -3.16 3.76 -7.25
CA VAL A 127 -2.92 2.32 -7.42
C VAL A 127 -1.76 1.90 -6.52
N VAL A 128 -1.91 0.73 -5.88
CA VAL A 128 -0.84 0.04 -5.18
C VAL A 128 -0.53 -1.28 -5.88
N ILE A 129 0.76 -1.53 -6.07
CA ILE A 129 1.28 -2.80 -6.57
C ILE A 129 2.07 -3.44 -5.45
N ALA A 130 1.70 -4.66 -5.08
CA ALA A 130 2.41 -5.48 -4.11
C ALA A 130 2.94 -6.73 -4.80
N ALA A 131 4.23 -7.03 -4.65
CA ALA A 131 4.87 -8.16 -5.29
C ALA A 131 5.76 -8.97 -4.36
N SER A 132 5.73 -10.29 -4.52
CA SER A 132 6.56 -11.22 -3.77
C SER A 132 7.05 -12.38 -4.64
N ARG A 133 8.27 -12.89 -4.32
CA ARG A 133 8.87 -14.09 -4.92
C ARG A 133 8.12 -15.37 -4.53
N ARG A 134 7.29 -15.31 -3.48
CA ARG A 134 6.58 -16.48 -2.96
C ARG A 134 5.53 -16.94 -3.96
N SER A 135 5.62 -18.20 -4.37
CA SER A 135 4.69 -18.81 -5.32
C SER A 135 3.24 -18.83 -4.83
N SER A 136 3.02 -18.83 -3.51
CA SER A 136 1.68 -18.80 -2.90
C SER A 136 1.05 -17.41 -2.83
N PHE A 137 1.79 -16.35 -3.17
CA PHE A 137 1.30 -14.97 -3.07
C PHE A 137 0.37 -14.60 -4.24
N PRO A 138 -0.67 -13.77 -4.01
CA PRO A 138 -1.23 -13.43 -2.71
C PRO A 138 -2.19 -14.54 -2.21
N THR A 139 -2.09 -14.93 -0.94
CA THR A 139 -3.08 -15.82 -0.29
C THR A 139 -4.37 -15.07 0.03
N PRO A 140 -5.51 -15.76 0.29
CA PRO A 140 -6.76 -15.09 0.66
C PRO A 140 -6.63 -14.15 1.87
N PHE A 141 -5.87 -14.57 2.89
CA PHE A 141 -5.62 -13.74 4.06
C PHE A 141 -4.74 -12.52 3.73
N GLU A 142 -3.70 -12.69 2.91
CA GLU A 142 -2.85 -11.56 2.48
C GLU A 142 -3.61 -10.56 1.63
N ARG A 143 -4.54 -11.01 0.76
CA ARG A 143 -5.43 -10.10 0.02
C ARG A 143 -6.31 -9.30 0.97
N PHE A 144 -6.84 -9.95 2.00
CA PHE A 144 -7.63 -9.27 3.02
C PHE A 144 -6.80 -8.26 3.82
N LEU A 145 -5.57 -8.61 4.22
CA LEU A 145 -4.67 -7.66 4.90
C LEU A 145 -4.30 -6.49 3.99
N LEU A 146 -3.95 -6.76 2.72
CA LEU A 146 -3.70 -5.74 1.70
C LEU A 146 -4.86 -4.76 1.62
N GLN A 147 -6.07 -5.26 1.36
CA GLN A 147 -7.27 -4.42 1.26
C GLN A 147 -7.52 -3.64 2.55
N SER A 148 -7.36 -4.27 3.72
CA SER A 148 -7.60 -3.62 5.01
C SER A 148 -6.62 -2.47 5.25
N ILE A 149 -5.34 -2.67 4.96
CA ILE A 149 -4.29 -1.63 5.09
C ILE A 149 -4.56 -0.48 4.11
N ILE A 150 -4.96 -0.79 2.87
CA ILE A 150 -5.37 0.23 1.89
C ILE A 150 -6.58 1.02 2.38
N THR A 151 -7.61 0.37 2.90
CA THR A 151 -8.78 1.07 3.46
C THR A 151 -8.39 1.97 4.63
N GLN A 152 -7.50 1.53 5.53
CA GLN A 152 -6.99 2.40 6.60
C GLN A 152 -6.17 3.58 6.03
N ALA A 153 -5.44 3.37 4.94
CA ALA A 153 -4.67 4.40 4.27
C ALA A 153 -5.58 5.46 3.63
N GLU A 154 -6.68 5.04 3.03
CA GLU A 154 -7.71 5.95 2.47
C GLU A 154 -8.30 6.83 3.57
N VAL A 155 -8.59 6.29 4.75
CA VAL A 155 -9.04 7.07 5.91
C VAL A 155 -7.97 8.09 6.35
N ALA A 156 -6.71 7.67 6.46
CA ALA A 156 -5.62 8.57 6.85
C ALA A 156 -5.40 9.69 5.81
N LEU A 157 -5.41 9.36 4.52
CA LEU A 157 -5.29 10.32 3.41
C LEU A 157 -6.47 11.30 3.40
N ARG A 158 -7.70 10.82 3.65
CA ARG A 158 -8.88 11.70 3.76
C ARG A 158 -8.73 12.68 4.93
N ASN A 159 -8.32 12.18 6.09
CA ASN A 159 -8.15 13.02 7.28
C ASN A 159 -7.06 14.06 7.08
N ALA A 160 -5.91 13.67 6.52
CA ALA A 160 -4.84 14.61 6.17
C ALA A 160 -5.32 15.69 5.20
N ALA A 161 -6.03 15.30 4.13
CA ALA A 161 -6.57 16.26 3.16
C ALA A 161 -7.57 17.25 3.79
N LEU A 162 -8.44 16.79 4.70
CA LEU A 162 -9.37 17.65 5.44
C LEU A 162 -8.63 18.63 6.37
N MET A 163 -7.59 18.18 7.08
CA MET A 163 -6.78 19.05 7.94
C MET A 163 -6.00 20.10 7.16
N THR A 164 -5.43 19.74 6.01
CA THR A 164 -4.74 20.69 5.12
C THR A 164 -5.71 21.72 4.56
N ALA A 165 -6.91 21.30 4.13
CA ALA A 165 -7.94 22.22 3.66
C ALA A 165 -8.43 23.18 4.76
N LEU A 166 -8.58 22.70 6.01
CA LEU A 166 -8.94 23.52 7.16
C LEU A 166 -7.87 24.58 7.44
N HIS A 167 -6.58 24.21 7.46
CA HIS A 167 -5.49 25.18 7.64
C HIS A 167 -5.51 26.26 6.54
N HIS A 168 -5.62 25.87 5.27
CA HIS A 168 -5.71 26.84 4.17
C HIS A 168 -6.92 27.78 4.28
N ALA A 169 -8.06 27.30 4.76
CA ALA A 169 -9.25 28.14 4.96
C ALA A 169 -9.04 29.16 6.08
N LEU A 170 -8.44 28.73 7.20
CA LEU A 170 -8.12 29.61 8.33
C LEU A 170 -7.08 30.67 7.96
N ASP A 171 -6.07 30.31 7.16
CA ASP A 171 -5.07 31.26 6.66
C ASP A 171 -5.68 32.27 5.67
N CYS A 172 -6.68 31.87 4.87
CA CYS A 172 -7.39 32.77 3.96
C CYS A 172 -8.32 33.76 4.70
N GLU A 173 -8.87 33.41 5.87
CA GLU A 173 -9.72 34.31 6.67
C GLU A 173 -8.91 35.36 7.47
N GLN A 174 -7.58 35.27 7.48
CA GLN A 174 -6.69 36.19 8.20
C GLN A 174 -6.05 37.27 7.30
N VAL A 175 -6.40 37.34 6.02
CA VAL A 175 -5.90 38.32 5.02
C VAL A 175 -7.02 39.25 4.57
#